data_AF-A0A088RI17-F1
#
_entry.id   AF-A0A088RI17-F1
#
_cell.length_a   1.000
_cell.length_b   1.000
_cell.length_c   1.000
_cell.angle_alpha   90.00
_cell.angle_beta   90.00
_cell.angle_gamma   90.00
#
_symmetry.space_group_name_H-M   'P 1'
#
loop_
_entity.id
_entity.type
_entity.pdbx_description
1 polymer ?
#
loop_
_entity_poly.entity_id
_entity_poly.type
_entity_poly.pdbx_seq_one_letter_code
_entity_poly.pdbx_strand_id
1 'polypeptide(L)'
;MWLLSSVAARTRSSSALTSPLWPMNGDGNASLPLECRLIRVSKEDISHVTADDIKRVRARLTNDELTTSLRLLVETNRFADVLASASSSAWAEAATGVTEVHMGLSGNVMRDRLSLLYSMLPYVSDNFLLAMGNSYSPSR
;
A
#
# COMPACT_ATOMS: atom_id res chain seq x y z
N MET A 1 6.14 17.03 64.86
CA MET A 1 6.28 15.57 65.05
C MET A 1 5.98 14.91 63.71
N TRP A 2 6.65 13.79 63.38
CA TRP A 2 6.51 12.97 62.16
C TRP A 2 5.03 12.60 61.89
N LEU A 3 4.47 12.39 60.68
CA LEU A 3 4.95 12.31 59.26
C LEU A 3 3.79 12.84 58.33
N LEU A 4 3.58 12.60 57.00
CA LEU A 4 4.16 11.68 55.99
C LEU A 4 4.25 12.31 54.57
N SER A 5 3.55 11.77 53.55
CA SER A 5 3.52 12.11 52.11
C SER A 5 2.18 11.56 51.53
N SER A 6 1.70 11.81 50.29
CA SER A 6 2.40 11.86 48.99
C SER A 6 1.61 12.56 47.86
N VAL A 7 2.36 13.05 46.85
CA VAL A 7 2.08 13.13 45.40
C VAL A 7 0.60 13.37 44.99
N ALA A 8 0.16 14.60 44.67
CA ALA A 8 0.52 15.45 43.53
C ALA A 8 -0.03 14.97 42.16
N ALA A 9 -1.24 15.40 41.81
CA ALA A 9 -1.84 15.19 40.49
C ALA A 9 -1.26 16.14 39.43
N ARG A 10 -0.88 15.60 38.26
CA ARG A 10 -0.56 16.39 37.04
C ARG A 10 -0.71 15.57 35.76
N THR A 11 -1.94 15.45 35.26
CA THR A 11 -2.28 14.89 33.94
C THR A 11 -1.86 15.86 32.83
N ARG A 12 -0.56 15.94 32.54
CA ARG A 12 -0.02 16.78 31.46
C ARG A 12 -0.23 16.11 30.10
N SER A 13 -1.43 16.27 29.54
CA SER A 13 -1.72 15.85 28.17
C SER A 13 -0.67 16.45 27.23
N SER A 14 0.07 15.58 26.54
CA SER A 14 1.24 15.92 25.74
C SER A 14 1.15 15.20 24.42
N SER A 15 0.78 15.92 23.35
CA SER A 15 0.59 15.36 22.01
C SER A 15 1.92 14.89 21.42
N ALA A 16 2.23 13.61 21.59
CA ALA A 16 3.30 12.96 20.84
C ALA A 16 2.79 12.61 19.44
N LEU A 17 3.50 13.10 18.41
CA LEU A 17 3.21 12.76 17.01
C LEU A 17 3.45 11.25 16.80
N THR A 18 2.39 10.51 16.49
CA THR A 18 2.48 9.09 16.11
C THR A 18 3.00 8.94 14.69
N SER A 19 4.27 9.26 14.48
CA SER A 19 5.04 8.71 13.36
C SER A 19 5.00 7.18 13.46
N PRO A 20 4.70 6.44 12.39
CA PRO A 20 4.79 4.98 12.42
C PRO A 20 6.25 4.56 12.56
N LEU A 21 6.66 4.24 13.79
CA LEU A 21 7.93 3.55 14.06
C LEU A 21 7.80 2.10 13.56
N TRP A 22 8.13 1.90 12.30
CA TRP A 22 8.38 0.56 11.75
C TRP A 22 9.52 -0.09 12.57
N PRO A 23 9.37 -1.33 13.07
CA PRO A 23 10.37 -1.97 13.91
C PRO A 23 11.62 -2.33 13.11
N MET A 24 12.60 -1.40 13.08
CA MET A 24 13.86 -1.54 12.37
C MET A 24 14.95 -2.08 13.29
N ASN A 25 14.85 -3.36 13.67
CA ASN A 25 15.93 -4.23 14.15
C ASN A 25 15.39 -5.66 14.39
N GLY A 26 16.18 -6.70 14.11
CA GLY A 26 15.82 -8.09 14.46
C GLY A 26 16.17 -9.14 13.41
N ASP A 27 17.46 -9.40 13.21
CA ASP A 27 18.08 -10.63 12.70
C ASP A 27 17.67 -11.23 11.33
N GLY A 28 18.52 -12.13 10.83
CA GLY A 28 18.41 -12.71 9.50
C GLY A 28 17.31 -13.77 9.36
N ASN A 29 16.93 -14.03 8.10
CA ASN A 29 15.97 -15.06 7.68
C ASN A 29 14.48 -14.86 8.03
N ALA A 30 14.10 -13.80 8.76
CA ALA A 30 12.73 -13.32 8.74
C ALA A 30 12.40 -12.72 7.35
N SER A 31 11.51 -13.36 6.58
CA SER A 31 10.98 -12.75 5.35
C SER A 31 10.27 -11.46 5.72
N LEU A 32 10.68 -10.34 5.11
CA LEU A 32 9.98 -9.05 5.23
C LEU A 32 8.48 -9.20 4.93
N PRO A 33 7.59 -8.41 5.57
CA PRO A 33 6.17 -8.35 5.26
C PRO A 33 5.91 -8.11 3.76
N LEU A 34 4.75 -8.59 3.28
CA LEU A 34 4.44 -8.54 1.86
C LEU A 34 4.43 -7.12 1.30
N GLU A 35 3.87 -6.15 2.04
CA GLU A 35 3.88 -4.74 1.65
C GLU A 35 5.32 -4.21 1.54
N CYS A 36 6.14 -4.46 2.57
CA CYS A 36 7.55 -4.06 2.62
C CYS A 36 8.40 -4.66 1.47
N ARG A 37 7.98 -5.81 0.92
CA ARG A 37 8.60 -6.43 -0.27
C ARG A 37 8.07 -5.80 -1.55
N LEU A 38 6.75 -5.71 -1.71
CA LEU A 38 6.11 -5.20 -2.93
C LEU A 38 6.40 -3.71 -3.19
N ILE A 39 6.55 -2.89 -2.15
CA ILE A 39 6.94 -1.46 -2.26
C ILE A 39 8.34 -1.31 -2.89
N ARG A 40 9.24 -2.28 -2.68
CA ARG A 40 10.65 -2.22 -3.14
C ARG A 40 10.85 -2.68 -4.59
N VAL A 41 9.86 -3.32 -5.21
CA VAL A 41 9.96 -3.84 -6.57
C VAL A 41 10.07 -2.67 -7.55
N SER A 42 11.15 -2.64 -8.34
CA SER A 42 11.43 -1.62 -9.35
C SER A 42 10.74 -1.93 -10.69
N LYS A 43 11.04 -1.13 -11.72
CA LYS A 43 10.63 -1.40 -13.12
C LYS A 43 11.46 -2.52 -13.75
N GLU A 44 12.75 -2.59 -13.42
CA GLU A 44 13.66 -3.63 -13.91
C GLU A 44 13.22 -5.02 -13.42
N ASP A 45 12.85 -5.11 -12.14
CA ASP A 45 12.29 -6.32 -11.53
C ASP A 45 11.00 -6.79 -12.23
N ILE A 46 10.16 -5.85 -12.69
CA ILE A 46 8.95 -6.17 -13.47
C ILE A 46 9.32 -6.72 -14.85
N SER A 47 10.28 -6.11 -15.56
CA SER A 47 10.69 -6.56 -16.89
C SER A 47 11.36 -7.93 -16.90
N HIS A 48 11.91 -8.38 -15.77
CA HIS A 48 12.45 -9.73 -15.61
C HIS A 48 11.40 -10.80 -15.26
N VAL A 49 10.13 -10.44 -15.01
CA VAL A 49 9.06 -11.42 -14.72
C VAL A 49 8.74 -12.26 -15.96
N THR A 50 8.86 -13.58 -15.81
CA THR A 50 8.50 -14.56 -16.83
C THR A 50 7.09 -15.13 -16.63
N ALA A 51 6.56 -15.79 -17.66
CA ALA A 51 5.31 -16.55 -17.55
C ALA A 51 5.39 -17.66 -16.47
N ASP A 52 6.55 -18.30 -16.30
CA ASP A 52 6.69 -19.38 -15.31
C ASP A 52 6.80 -18.85 -13.88
N ASP A 53 7.29 -17.61 -13.67
CA ASP A 53 7.15 -16.92 -12.38
C ASP A 53 5.69 -16.73 -12.00
N ILE A 54 4.87 -16.29 -12.95
CA ILE A 54 3.43 -16.07 -12.74
C ILE A 54 2.72 -17.39 -12.41
N LYS A 55 3.04 -18.50 -13.08
CA LYS A 55 2.53 -19.83 -12.73
C LYS A 55 2.96 -20.24 -11.31
N ARG A 56 4.24 -20.05 -10.95
CA ARG A 56 4.78 -20.39 -9.62
C ARG A 56 4.16 -19.56 -8.50
N VAL A 57 3.88 -18.28 -8.74
CA VAL A 57 3.18 -17.40 -7.80
C VAL A 57 1.70 -17.78 -7.70
N ARG A 58 0.99 -17.92 -8.82
CA ARG A 58 -0.43 -18.31 -8.87
C ARG A 58 -0.70 -19.63 -8.12
N ALA A 59 0.20 -20.61 -8.22
CA ALA A 59 0.08 -21.89 -7.53
C ALA A 59 0.29 -21.82 -5.99
N ARG A 60 0.61 -20.65 -5.44
CA ARG A 60 0.93 -20.45 -4.00
C ARG A 60 0.24 -19.23 -3.37
N LEU A 61 -0.23 -18.28 -4.17
CA LEU A 61 -0.81 -17.02 -3.74
C LEU A 61 -2.14 -17.24 -3.02
N THR A 62 -2.25 -16.74 -1.78
CA THR A 62 -3.50 -16.74 -1.02
C THR A 62 -4.40 -15.54 -1.37
N ASN A 63 -5.71 -15.65 -1.09
CA ASN A 63 -6.67 -14.56 -1.30
C ASN A 63 -6.32 -13.30 -0.49
N ASP A 64 -5.73 -13.45 0.69
CA ASP A 64 -5.31 -12.34 1.55
C ASP A 64 -4.08 -11.62 0.96
N GLU A 65 -3.07 -12.37 0.53
CA GLU A 65 -1.89 -11.82 -0.16
C GLU A 65 -2.29 -11.12 -1.47
N LEU A 66 -3.24 -11.71 -2.24
CA LEU A 66 -3.82 -11.10 -3.43
C LEU A 66 -4.54 -9.79 -3.09
N THR A 67 -5.36 -9.77 -2.03
CA THR A 67 -6.11 -8.58 -1.61
C THR A 67 -5.19 -7.45 -1.15
N THR A 68 -4.15 -7.78 -0.38
CA THR A 68 -3.09 -6.84 0.02
C THR A 68 -2.28 -6.34 -1.18
N SER A 69 -1.95 -7.22 -2.13
CA SER A 69 -1.26 -6.85 -3.37
C SER A 69 -2.09 -5.89 -4.23
N LEU A 70 -3.39 -6.18 -4.42
CA LEU A 70 -4.33 -5.32 -5.14
C LEU A 70 -4.49 -3.96 -4.46
N ARG A 71 -4.61 -3.93 -3.13
CA ARG A 71 -4.69 -2.70 -2.35
C ARG A 71 -3.46 -1.83 -2.56
N LEU A 72 -2.27 -2.41 -2.41
CA LEU A 72 -1.01 -1.69 -2.57
C LEU A 72 -0.78 -1.21 -4.02
N LEU A 73 -1.15 -2.02 -5.02
CA LEU A 73 -1.07 -1.67 -6.44
C LEU A 73 -1.89 -0.41 -6.76
N VAL A 74 -3.06 -0.25 -6.12
CA VAL A 74 -3.90 0.97 -6.19
C VAL A 74 -3.27 2.12 -5.41
N GLU A 75 -2.87 1.92 -4.16
CA GLU A 75 -2.28 2.97 -3.31
C GLU A 75 -0.97 3.55 -3.87
N THR A 76 -0.18 2.73 -4.57
CA THR A 76 1.10 3.14 -5.18
C THR A 76 0.98 3.48 -6.67
N ASN A 77 -0.22 3.40 -7.26
CA ASN A 77 -0.49 3.63 -8.68
C ASN A 77 0.41 2.82 -9.66
N ARG A 78 0.90 1.65 -9.25
CA ARG A 78 1.91 0.88 -10.01
C ARG A 78 1.36 0.14 -11.24
N PHE A 79 0.09 0.32 -11.57
CA PHE A 79 -0.50 -0.16 -12.83
C PHE A 79 0.28 0.32 -14.06
N ALA A 80 0.67 1.60 -14.09
CA ALA A 80 1.42 2.17 -15.21
C ALA A 80 2.78 1.49 -15.42
N ASP A 81 3.46 1.13 -14.33
CA ASP A 81 4.76 0.46 -14.36
C ASP A 81 4.63 -0.98 -14.88
N VAL A 82 3.60 -1.72 -14.44
CA VAL A 82 3.37 -3.09 -14.90
C VAL A 82 2.93 -3.11 -16.37
N LEU A 83 2.11 -2.14 -16.81
CA LEU A 83 1.72 -1.99 -18.22
C LEU A 83 2.89 -1.61 -19.13
N ALA A 84 3.84 -0.80 -18.65
CA ALA A 84 4.98 -0.34 -19.44
C ALA A 84 6.18 -1.32 -19.45
N SER A 85 6.39 -2.10 -18.38
CA SER A 85 7.61 -2.89 -18.21
C SER A 85 7.42 -4.40 -18.33
N ALA A 86 6.24 -4.97 -18.09
CA ALA A 86 6.08 -6.43 -18.10
C ALA A 86 6.02 -7.01 -19.52
N SER A 87 6.63 -8.18 -19.73
CA SER A 87 6.69 -8.85 -21.03
C SER A 87 5.31 -9.31 -21.52
N SER A 88 5.12 -9.40 -22.84
CA SER A 88 3.85 -9.82 -23.44
C SER A 88 3.47 -11.27 -23.11
N SER A 89 4.46 -12.15 -22.94
CA SER A 89 4.25 -13.54 -22.49
C SER A 89 3.88 -13.61 -21.00
N ALA A 90 4.45 -12.75 -20.16
CA ALA A 90 4.01 -12.58 -18.77
C ALA A 90 2.56 -12.06 -18.71
N TRP A 91 2.21 -11.03 -19.50
CA TRP A 91 0.83 -10.53 -19.59
C TRP A 91 -0.17 -11.59 -20.08
N ALA A 92 0.18 -12.36 -21.10
CA ALA A 92 -0.67 -13.45 -21.61
C ALA A 92 -0.91 -14.51 -20.53
N GLU A 93 0.15 -14.97 -19.83
CA GLU A 93 0.01 -15.93 -18.74
C GLU A 93 -0.69 -15.34 -17.52
N ALA A 94 -0.55 -14.04 -17.22
CA ALA A 94 -1.32 -13.39 -16.17
C ALA A 94 -2.84 -13.45 -16.44
N ALA A 95 -3.24 -13.26 -17.69
CA ALA A 95 -4.64 -13.27 -18.11
C ALA A 95 -5.32 -14.65 -18.02
N THR A 96 -4.60 -15.76 -18.28
CA THR A 96 -5.18 -17.13 -18.32
C THR A 96 -5.89 -17.55 -17.03
N GLY A 97 -5.44 -17.04 -15.87
CA GLY A 97 -5.95 -17.41 -14.55
C GLY A 97 -6.74 -16.31 -13.84
N VAL A 98 -7.22 -15.29 -14.56
CA VAL A 98 -8.15 -14.31 -13.99
C VAL A 98 -9.53 -14.95 -13.86
N THR A 99 -9.89 -15.39 -12.67
CA THR A 99 -11.24 -15.93 -12.39
C THR A 99 -12.19 -14.83 -11.94
N GLU A 100 -13.51 -15.09 -12.01
CA GLU A 100 -14.56 -14.19 -11.52
C GLU A 100 -14.34 -13.75 -10.05
N VAL A 101 -13.81 -14.64 -9.20
CA VAL A 101 -13.45 -14.33 -7.81
C VAL A 101 -12.35 -13.26 -7.74
N HIS A 102 -11.34 -13.32 -8.62
CA HIS A 102 -10.27 -12.31 -8.69
C HIS A 102 -10.81 -10.96 -9.20
N MET A 103 -11.75 -10.97 -10.15
CA MET A 103 -12.46 -9.77 -10.60
C MET A 103 -13.36 -9.18 -9.50
N GLY A 104 -14.03 -10.02 -8.70
CA GLY A 104 -14.83 -9.58 -7.56
C GLY A 104 -13.97 -8.92 -6.48
N LEU A 105 -12.82 -9.50 -6.14
CA LEU A 105 -11.86 -8.93 -5.19
C LEU A 105 -11.31 -7.58 -5.67
N SER A 106 -10.87 -7.47 -6.92
CA SER A 106 -10.39 -6.18 -7.46
C SER A 106 -11.50 -5.13 -7.56
N GLY A 107 -12.70 -5.54 -7.99
CA GLY A 107 -13.88 -4.67 -8.02
C GLY A 107 -14.30 -4.15 -6.65
N ASN A 108 -14.16 -4.96 -5.59
CA ASN A 108 -14.40 -4.53 -4.21
C ASN A 108 -13.35 -3.50 -3.76
N VAL A 109 -12.05 -3.79 -3.91
CA VAL A 109 -10.97 -2.86 -3.54
C VAL A 109 -11.11 -1.51 -4.28
N MET A 110 -11.46 -1.54 -5.57
CA MET A 110 -11.71 -0.32 -6.35
C MET A 110 -12.96 0.43 -5.86
N ARG A 111 -14.06 -0.27 -5.56
CA ARG A 111 -15.29 0.34 -5.03
C ARG A 111 -15.04 1.03 -3.70
N ASP A 112 -14.29 0.41 -2.79
CA ASP A 112 -14.00 0.97 -1.47
C ASP A 112 -13.17 2.27 -1.60
N ARG A 113 -12.20 2.31 -2.52
CA ARG A 113 -11.39 3.52 -2.78
C ARG A 113 -12.17 4.62 -3.49
N LEU A 114 -13.03 4.27 -4.44
CA LEU A 114 -13.92 5.24 -5.10
C LEU A 114 -14.98 5.77 -4.12
N SER A 115 -15.50 4.94 -3.21
CA SER A 115 -16.41 5.37 -2.14
C SER A 115 -15.73 6.30 -1.14
N LEU A 116 -14.47 6.03 -0.79
CA LEU A 116 -13.67 6.92 0.06
C LEU A 116 -13.38 8.27 -0.62
N LEU A 117 -13.02 8.26 -1.91
CA LEU A 117 -12.86 9.48 -2.69
C LEU A 117 -14.17 10.27 -2.75
N TYR A 118 -15.28 9.59 -3.05
CA TYR A 118 -16.61 10.19 -3.14
C TYR A 118 -17.08 10.79 -1.81
N SER A 119 -16.75 10.16 -0.67
CA SER A 119 -17.06 10.73 0.65
C SER A 119 -16.19 11.94 1.02
N MET A 120 -15.01 12.09 0.40
CA MET A 120 -14.16 13.28 0.53
C MET A 120 -14.56 14.43 -0.40
N LEU A 121 -15.14 14.16 -1.58
CA LEU A 121 -15.49 15.19 -2.57
C LEU A 121 -16.33 16.37 -2.01
N PRO A 122 -17.34 16.19 -1.14
CA PRO A 122 -18.07 17.31 -0.53
C PRO A 122 -17.24 18.24 0.36
N TYR A 123 -16.04 17.81 0.75
CA TYR A 123 -15.09 18.56 1.58
C TYR A 123 -13.88 19.09 0.79
N VAL A 124 -13.82 18.78 -0.52
CA VAL A 124 -12.84 19.34 -1.45
C VAL A 124 -13.23 20.78 -1.75
N SER A 125 -12.43 21.73 -1.25
CA SER A 125 -12.55 23.16 -1.56
C SER A 125 -11.49 23.60 -2.57
N ASP A 126 -11.69 24.75 -3.21
CA ASP A 126 -10.69 25.32 -4.13
C ASP A 126 -9.32 25.52 -3.46
N ASN A 127 -9.31 25.88 -2.17
CA ASN A 127 -8.08 25.99 -1.37
C ASN A 127 -7.36 24.63 -1.22
N PHE A 128 -8.11 23.53 -1.08
CA PHE A 128 -7.54 22.17 -1.03
C PHE A 128 -7.00 21.75 -2.41
N LEU A 129 -7.71 22.07 -3.50
CA LEU A 129 -7.24 21.82 -4.87
C LEU A 129 -5.98 22.64 -5.21
N LEU A 130 -5.93 23.91 -4.82
CA LEU A 130 -4.76 24.79 -5.00
C LEU A 130 -3.57 24.29 -4.17
N ALA A 131 -3.78 23.91 -2.90
CA ALA A 131 -2.72 23.33 -2.07
C ALA A 131 -2.18 22.01 -2.65
N MET A 132 -3.07 21.14 -3.15
CA MET A 132 -2.70 19.88 -3.80
C MET A 132 -1.92 20.12 -5.11
N GLY A 133 -2.43 21.00 -5.98
CA GLY A 133 -1.78 21.35 -7.25
C GLY A 133 -0.38 21.93 -7.05
N ASN A 134 -0.23 22.83 -6.07
CA ASN A 134 1.08 23.39 -5.68
C ASN A 134 2.02 22.32 -5.09
N SER A 135 1.50 21.27 -4.45
CA SER A 135 2.30 20.17 -3.89
C SER A 135 2.85 19.21 -4.95
N TYR A 136 2.23 19.14 -6.13
CA TYR A 136 2.68 18.35 -7.28
C TYR A 136 3.40 19.17 -8.36
N SER A 137 3.42 20.50 -8.23
CA SER A 137 4.22 21.36 -9.10
C SER A 137 5.70 21.19 -8.75
N PRO A 138 6.56 20.69 -9.66
CA PRO A 138 7.98 20.54 -9.36
C PRO A 138 8.61 21.92 -9.17
N SER A 139 9.32 22.11 -8.06
CA SER A 139 10.13 23.30 -7.80
C SER A 139 11.11 23.52 -8.95
N ARG A 140 11.04 24.69 -9.58
CA ARG A 140 11.96 25.14 -10.63
C ARG A 140 13.32 25.55 -10.08
#